data_AF-A0A9X9A668-F1
#
_entry.id   AF-A0A9X9A668-F1
#
_cell.length_a   1.000
_cell.length_b   1.000
_cell.length_c   1.000
_cell.angle_alpha   90.00
_cell.angle_beta   90.00
_cell.angle_gamma   90.00
#
_symmetry.space_group_name_H-M   'P 1'
#
loop_
_entity.id
_entity.type
_entity.pdbx_description
1 polymer ?
#
loop_
_entity_poly.entity_id
_entity_poly.type
_entity_poly.pdbx_seq_one_letter_code
_entity_poly.pdbx_strand_id
1 'polypeptide(L)'
;FTLGDVLSTEKRDLLIDWMKRNTTGDNLIRAGVPGGWEVADKTGSGSYGTRNDIAIIWPPNKKPIVLAILSNHDKEDAKYDDKL
;
A
#
# COMPACT_ATOMS: atom_id res chain seq x y z
N PHE A 1 -9.54 2.29 10.12
CA PHE A 1 -9.21 1.09 10.92
C PHE A 1 -7.84 1.16 11.58
N THR A 2 -6.81 1.57 10.83
CA THR A 2 -5.40 1.53 11.28
C THR A 2 -4.93 2.77 12.04
N LEU A 3 -5.57 3.93 11.87
CA LEU A 3 -5.22 5.17 12.56
C LEU A 3 -6.32 5.72 13.48
N GLY A 4 -7.50 5.10 13.46
CA GLY A 4 -8.66 5.47 14.28
C GLY A 4 -9.08 4.32 15.20
N ASP A 5 -10.12 4.54 16.01
CA ASP A 5 -10.54 3.72 17.14
C ASP A 5 -11.53 2.58 16.82
N VAL A 6 -11.83 2.34 15.54
CA VAL A 6 -12.75 1.28 15.12
C VAL A 6 -12.29 -0.14 15.51
N LEU A 7 -10.97 -0.36 15.57
CA LEU A 7 -10.37 -1.60 16.08
C LEU A 7 -9.73 -1.36 17.45
N SER A 8 -9.76 -2.38 18.31
CA SER A 8 -8.93 -2.40 19.52
C SER A 8 -7.46 -2.25 19.16
N THR A 9 -6.65 -1.76 20.09
CA THR A 9 -5.22 -1.52 19.88
C THR A 9 -4.52 -2.78 19.39
N GLU A 10 -4.80 -3.95 19.99
CA GLU A 10 -4.17 -5.22 19.64
C GLU A 10 -4.50 -5.65 18.20
N LYS A 11 -5.76 -5.46 17.77
CA LYS A 11 -6.20 -5.79 16.40
C LYS A 11 -5.63 -4.82 15.38
N ARG A 12 -5.47 -3.55 15.76
CA ARG A 12 -4.85 -2.52 14.92
C ARG A 12 -3.37 -2.82 14.70
N ASP A 13 -2.65 -3.14 15.76
CA ASP A 13 -1.23 -3.46 15.70
C ASP A 13 -0.98 -4.72 14.87
N LEU A 14 -1.82 -5.75 15.04
CA LEU A 14 -1.78 -6.97 14.22
C LEU A 14 -1.98 -6.68 12.73
N LEU A 15 -2.98 -5.85 12.39
CA LEU A 15 -3.25 -5.47 11.00
C LEU A 15 -2.09 -4.68 10.39
N ILE A 16 -1.56 -3.69 11.13
CA ILE A 16 -0.42 -2.89 10.69
C ILE A 16 0.80 -3.78 10.49
N ASP A 17 1.08 -4.70 11.41
CA ASP A 17 2.21 -5.62 11.30
C ASP A 17 2.11 -6.54 10.07
N TRP A 18 0.94 -7.10 9.79
CA TRP A 18 0.73 -7.87 8.56
C TRP A 18 0.95 -7.04 7.29
N MET A 19 0.43 -5.82 7.26
CA MET A 19 0.61 -4.91 6.12
C MET A 19 2.07 -4.45 5.97
N LYS A 20 2.79 -4.21 7.08
CA LYS A 20 4.23 -3.89 7.07
C LYS A 20 5.06 -5.01 6.47
N ARG A 21 4.69 -6.26 6.76
CA ARG A 21 5.34 -7.49 6.27
C ARG A 21 4.84 -7.95 4.89
N ASN A 22 4.04 -7.16 4.18
CA ASN A 22 3.62 -7.48 2.82
C ASN A 22 4.84 -7.57 1.89
N THR A 23 4.92 -8.63 1.08
CA THR A 23 5.99 -8.88 0.11
C THR A 23 5.56 -8.64 -1.34
N THR A 24 4.30 -8.26 -1.57
CA THR A 24 3.74 -8.14 -2.93
C THR A 24 3.81 -6.73 -3.51
N GLY A 25 4.24 -5.74 -2.71
CA GLY A 25 4.19 -4.31 -3.03
C GLY A 25 5.54 -3.63 -3.18
N ASP A 26 6.65 -4.39 -3.21
CA ASP A 26 8.00 -3.82 -3.23
C ASP A 26 8.25 -2.89 -4.41
N ASN A 27 7.64 -3.17 -5.57
CA ASN A 27 7.73 -2.35 -6.78
C ASN A 27 6.64 -1.26 -6.90
N LEU A 28 5.77 -1.10 -5.90
CA LEU A 28 4.63 -0.18 -5.95
C LEU A 28 4.89 1.06 -5.08
N ILE A 29 4.01 1.40 -4.12
CA ILE A 29 4.20 2.58 -3.28
C ILE A 29 5.54 2.53 -2.55
N ARG A 30 5.99 1.36 -2.10
CA ARG A 30 7.29 1.18 -1.43
C ARG A 30 8.46 1.67 -2.26
N ALA A 31 8.42 1.44 -3.57
CA ALA A 31 9.50 1.82 -4.47
C ALA A 31 9.62 3.35 -4.65
N GLY A 32 8.52 4.09 -4.48
CA GLY A 32 8.49 5.55 -4.54
C GLY A 32 8.75 6.25 -3.19
N VAL A 33 8.83 5.50 -2.09
CA VAL A 33 9.02 6.06 -0.75
C VAL A 33 10.52 6.18 -0.43
N PRO A 34 10.99 7.30 0.17
CA PRO A 34 12.38 7.43 0.57
C PRO A 34 12.83 6.31 1.52
N GLY A 35 14.07 5.83 1.34
CA GLY A 35 14.64 4.76 2.16
C GLY A 35 14.58 5.05 3.66
N GLY A 36 14.30 4.00 4.45
CA GLY A 36 14.20 4.06 5.91
C GLY A 36 12.84 4.51 6.45
N TRP A 37 11.88 4.86 5.59
CA TRP A 37 10.51 5.11 6.01
C TRP A 37 9.77 3.77 6.14
N GLU A 38 8.93 3.65 7.16
CA GLU A 38 8.08 2.46 7.28
C GLU A 38 6.87 2.58 6.35
N VAL A 39 6.51 1.47 5.72
CA VAL A 39 5.33 1.36 4.85
C VAL A 39 4.54 0.12 5.27
N ALA A 40 3.24 0.30 5.43
CA ALA A 40 2.27 -0.78 5.61
C ALA A 40 1.27 -0.69 4.45
N ASP A 41 1.34 -1.63 3.51
CA ASP A 41 0.58 -1.57 2.26
C ASP A 41 -0.23 -2.84 2.01
N LYS A 42 -1.17 -2.73 1.05
CA LYS A 42 -1.81 -3.88 0.45
C LYS A 42 -2.09 -3.64 -1.03
N THR A 43 -1.50 -4.51 -1.84
CA THR A 43 -1.66 -4.52 -3.29
C THR A 43 -2.97 -5.13 -3.78
N GLY A 44 -3.39 -4.72 -4.98
CA GLY A 44 -4.47 -5.33 -5.74
C GLY A 44 -4.14 -5.39 -7.23
N SER A 45 -4.61 -6.43 -7.91
CA SER A 45 -4.50 -6.57 -9.36
C SER A 45 -5.76 -7.19 -9.93
N GLY A 46 -6.13 -6.85 -11.15
CA GLY A 46 -7.35 -7.33 -11.81
C GLY A 46 -7.29 -7.31 -13.33
N SER A 47 -8.45 -7.51 -13.96
CA SER A 47 -8.64 -7.32 -15.40
C SER A 47 -8.37 -5.86 -15.80
N TYR A 48 -8.29 -5.60 -17.10
CA TYR A 48 -7.97 -4.27 -17.63
C TYR A 48 -6.61 -3.75 -17.16
N GLY A 49 -5.67 -4.66 -16.89
CA GLY A 49 -4.38 -4.34 -16.27
C GLY A 49 -4.52 -3.50 -14.99
N THR A 50 -5.61 -3.71 -14.22
CA THR A 50 -5.82 -2.99 -12.97
C THR A 50 -4.66 -3.27 -12.03
N ARG A 51 -4.07 -2.21 -11.48
CA ARG A 51 -2.97 -2.30 -10.51
C ARG A 51 -3.14 -1.24 -9.45
N ASN A 52 -3.42 -1.68 -8.24
CA ASN A 52 -3.77 -0.83 -7.12
C ASN A 52 -2.83 -1.07 -5.94
N ASP A 53 -2.64 -0.04 -5.14
CA ASP A 53 -1.95 -0.15 -3.87
C ASP A 53 -2.50 0.88 -2.88
N ILE A 54 -2.70 0.46 -1.64
CA ILE A 54 -3.09 1.35 -0.54
C ILE A 54 -2.07 1.21 0.57
N ALA A 55 -1.63 2.33 1.12
CA ALA A 55 -0.57 2.33 2.11
C ALA A 55 -0.77 3.35 3.23
N ILE A 56 -0.20 3.02 4.38
CA ILE A 56 0.16 3.97 5.43
C ILE A 56 1.67 4.10 5.39
N ILE A 57 2.14 5.34 5.35
CA ILE A 57 3.55 5.69 5.21
C ILE A 57 3.93 6.52 6.43
N TRP A 58 5.02 6.16 7.11
CA TRP A 58 5.53 6.90 8.28
C TRP A 58 6.86 7.58 7.95
N PRO A 59 6.84 8.89 7.63
CA PRO A 59 8.07 9.66 7.57
C PRO A 59 8.68 9.82 8.98
N PRO A 60 10.01 9.82 9.11
CA PRO A 60 10.67 10.08 10.39
C PRO A 60 10.21 11.42 10.98
N ASN A 61 9.82 11.41 12.26
CA ASN A 61 9.43 12.60 13.03
C ASN A 61 8.24 13.39 12.46
N LYS A 62 7.38 12.78 11.63
CA LYS A 62 6.18 13.41 11.08
C LYS A 62 4.95 12.54 11.30
N LYS A 63 3.77 13.15 11.05
CA LYS A 63 2.50 12.41 11.03
C LYS A 63 2.48 11.41 9.87
N PRO A 64 1.79 10.27 10.02
CA PRO A 64 1.63 9.30 8.95
C PRO A 64 0.83 9.88 7.79
N ILE A 65 1.09 9.35 6.60
CA ILE A 65 0.38 9.64 5.36
C ILE A 65 -0.43 8.39 4.98
N VAL A 66 -1.70 8.58 4.62
CA VAL A 66 -2.51 7.51 4.01
C VAL A 66 -2.61 7.82 2.52
N LEU A 67 -2.19 6.87 1.68
CA LEU A 67 -2.16 7.01 0.23
C LEU A 67 -2.88 5.84 -0.42
N ALA A 68 -3.70 6.13 -1.43
CA ALA A 68 -4.32 5.13 -2.29
C ALA A 68 -4.01 5.48 -3.74
N ILE A 69 -3.44 4.53 -4.47
CA ILE A 69 -3.20 4.62 -5.91
C ILE A 69 -4.03 3.55 -6.59
N LEU A 70 -4.86 3.96 -7.54
CA LEU A 70 -5.68 3.06 -8.34
C LEU A 70 -5.41 3.36 -9.81
N SER A 71 -5.22 2.31 -10.60
CA SER A 71 -4.94 2.43 -12.03
C SER A 71 -5.56 1.28 -12.81
N ASN A 72 -5.91 1.55 -14.06
CA ASN A 72 -6.37 0.58 -15.04
C ASN A 72 -6.05 1.06 -16.47
N HIS A 73 -6.23 0.17 -17.43
CA HIS A 73 -6.17 0.44 -18.87
C HIS A 73 -7.55 0.29 -19.52
N ASP A 74 -7.67 0.72 -20.77
CA ASP A 74 -8.95 0.67 -21.51
C ASP A 74 -9.25 -0.71 -22.13
N LYS A 75 -8.26 -1.61 -22.21
CA LYS A 75 -8.41 -2.93 -22.84
C LYS A 75 -8.46 -4.03 -21.79
N GLU A 76 -9.43 -4.94 -21.92
CA GLU A 76 -9.67 -6.01 -20.94
C GLU A 76 -8.45 -6.93 -20.72
N ASP A 77 -7.73 -7.26 -21.79
CA ASP A 77 -6.57 -8.15 -21.79
C ASP A 77 -5.24 -7.44 -21.49
N ALA A 78 -5.27 -6.13 -21.24
CA ALA A 78 -4.10 -5.36 -20.87
C ALA A 78 -3.40 -5.95 -19.64
N LYS A 79 -2.08 -5.85 -19.64
CA LYS A 79 -1.22 -6.19 -18.50
C LYS A 79 -0.85 -4.91 -17.77
N TYR A 80 -0.75 -4.99 -16.44
CA TYR A 80 -0.12 -3.93 -15.67
C TYR A 80 1.40 -3.96 -15.89
N ASP A 81 2.06 -2.82 -15.69
CA ASP A 81 3.52 -2.69 -15.65
C ASP A 81 3.93 -2.03 -14.33
N ASP A 82 4.79 -2.69 -13.56
CA ASP A 82 5.27 -2.21 -12.25
C ASP A 82 6.58 -1.38 -12.38
N LYS A 83 7.02 -1.07 -13.61
CA LYS A 83 8.19 -0.19 -13.82
C LYS A 83 7.91 1.24 -13.34
N LEU A 84 8.87 1.77 -12.59
CA LEU A 84 8.97 3.18 -12.20
C LEU A 84 9.55 4.06 -13.30
#